data_AF-A0AAW4H630-F1
#
_entry.id   AF-A0AAW4H630-F1
#
_cell.length_a   1.000
_cell.length_b   1.000
_cell.length_c   1.000
_cell.angle_alpha   90.00
_cell.angle_beta   90.00
_cell.angle_gamma   90.00
#
_symmetry.space_group_name_H-M   'P 1'
#
loop_
_entity.id
_entity.type
_entity.pdbx_description
1 polymer ?
#
loop_
_entity_poly.entity_id
_entity_poly.type
_entity_poly.pdbx_seq_one_letter_code
_entity_poly.pdbx_strand_id
1 'polypeptide(L)'
;MGKKLEMLTILSAARTMKWEERTLKNGPTKEQLLGAIGLAQRDNPIGIAILSAKYMLCAYSIEKLYDHIKEQPLPLITRNQREHASYLLVSDALNLPIDVMQKRIIGAWKRYSMRGERTRKTIDSLKKSIKSLEKAILLKNSPQEIKHLESQIEAHKARIDTEERSLHDYATQKAGESCKCPRCRATGTIQKTRRQCDTCAGVGEFRTLEHDWLKSLIVSDSAGAKVLKDNWPSVVTSMRAQKDALRRHELEAVSAVERRISAEFEYED
;
A
#
# COMPACT_ATOMS: atom_id res chain seq x y z
N MET A 1 -10.13 14.58 10.69
CA MET A 1 -9.26 14.69 9.50
C MET A 1 -9.18 16.17 9.19
N GLY A 2 -7.99 16.77 9.23
CA GLY A 2 -7.86 18.21 8.99
C GLY A 2 -8.03 18.54 7.52
N LYS A 3 -8.64 19.69 7.21
CA LYS A 3 -8.80 20.26 5.85
C LYS A 3 -7.51 20.20 5.02
N LYS A 4 -6.35 20.31 5.67
CA LYS A 4 -5.00 20.24 5.07
C LYS A 4 -4.60 18.82 4.61
N LEU A 5 -4.95 17.78 5.37
CA LEU A 5 -4.75 16.38 4.99
C LEU A 5 -5.66 16.00 3.81
N GLU A 6 -6.84 16.63 3.74
CA GLU A 6 -7.77 16.51 2.63
C GLU A 6 -7.19 17.13 1.34
N MET A 7 -6.53 18.30 1.42
CA MET A 7 -5.80 18.91 0.29
C MET A 7 -4.63 18.05 -0.22
N LEU A 8 -3.85 17.44 0.68
CA LEU A 8 -2.81 16.48 0.28
C LEU A 8 -3.39 15.19 -0.32
N THR A 9 -4.57 14.76 0.12
CA THR A 9 -5.28 13.62 -0.48
C THR A 9 -5.86 13.98 -1.85
N ILE A 10 -6.28 15.23 -2.06
CA ILE A 10 -6.71 15.77 -3.37
C ILE A 10 -5.56 15.76 -4.38
N LEU A 11 -4.32 16.07 -3.95
CA LEU A 11 -3.13 15.92 -4.80
C LEU A 11 -2.90 14.46 -5.26
N SER A 12 -3.20 13.45 -4.43
CA SER A 12 -3.07 12.03 -4.80
C SER A 12 -4.08 11.53 -5.85
N ALA A 13 -5.13 12.32 -6.14
CA ALA A 13 -6.18 11.97 -7.09
C ALA A 13 -5.92 12.54 -8.50
N ALA A 14 -4.68 12.94 -8.80
CA ALA A 14 -4.26 13.63 -10.01
C ALA A 14 -4.42 12.86 -11.33
N ARG A 15 -5.05 11.68 -11.36
CA ARG A 15 -5.36 11.00 -12.63
C ARG A 15 -6.65 11.45 -13.30
N THR A 16 -7.55 12.16 -12.62
CA THR A 16 -8.73 12.78 -13.27
C THR A 16 -9.35 13.88 -12.39
N MET A 17 -8.59 14.93 -12.04
CA MET A 17 -9.20 16.17 -11.59
C MET A 17 -8.81 17.30 -12.52
N LYS A 18 -9.81 17.75 -13.30
CA LYS A 18 -9.87 19.12 -13.76
C LYS A 18 -9.71 20.01 -12.52
N TRP A 19 -8.54 20.60 -12.34
CA TRP A 19 -8.28 21.61 -11.29
C TRP A 19 -9.14 22.87 -11.46
N GLU A 20 -9.91 22.93 -12.55
CA GLU A 20 -10.68 24.07 -13.02
C GLU A 20 -11.95 24.35 -12.21
N GLU A 21 -12.46 23.41 -11.40
CA GLU A 21 -13.82 23.55 -10.81
C GLU A 21 -13.88 23.77 -9.30
N ARG A 22 -12.74 23.85 -8.60
CA ARG A 22 -12.71 24.20 -7.16
C ARG A 22 -11.68 25.25 -6.80
N THR A 23 -11.76 26.40 -7.45
CA THR A 23 -11.42 27.66 -6.80
C THR A 23 -12.42 27.88 -5.65
N LEU A 24 -12.04 27.48 -4.44
CA LEU A 24 -12.64 28.09 -3.25
C LEU A 24 -12.39 29.59 -3.39
N LYS A 25 -13.43 30.43 -3.28
CA LYS A 25 -13.32 31.90 -3.37
C LYS A 25 -12.23 32.50 -2.45
N ASN A 26 -11.76 31.74 -1.44
CA ASN A 26 -10.77 32.14 -0.43
C ASN A 26 -9.61 31.11 -0.30
N GLY A 27 -9.17 30.46 -1.38
CA GLY A 27 -8.07 29.48 -1.35
C GLY A 27 -6.82 29.91 -2.14
N PRO A 28 -5.66 29.23 -1.98
CA PRO A 28 -4.43 29.48 -2.72
C PRO A 28 -4.61 29.41 -4.22
N THR A 29 -4.17 30.47 -4.90
CA THR A 29 -4.08 30.48 -6.36
C THR A 29 -3.06 29.44 -6.82
N LYS A 30 -3.15 29.05 -8.08
CA LYS A 30 -2.22 28.09 -8.68
C LYS A 30 -0.79 28.62 -8.61
N GLU A 31 -0.60 29.90 -8.86
CA GLU A 31 0.68 30.59 -8.88
C GLU A 31 1.31 30.62 -7.48
N GLN A 32 0.51 30.89 -6.45
CA GLN A 32 0.91 30.84 -5.04
C GLN A 32 1.32 29.43 -4.62
N LEU A 33 0.53 28.41 -4.98
CA LEU A 33 0.89 27.01 -4.71
C LEU A 33 2.21 26.61 -5.40
N LEU A 34 2.37 26.98 -6.68
CA LEU A 34 3.59 26.68 -7.42
C LEU A 34 4.80 27.45 -6.87
N GLY A 35 4.62 28.71 -6.45
CA GLY A 35 5.64 29.51 -5.78
C GLY A 35 6.07 28.90 -4.45
N ALA A 36 5.11 28.54 -3.60
CA ALA A 36 5.35 27.88 -2.32
C ALA A 36 6.08 26.54 -2.49
N ILE A 37 5.66 25.70 -3.45
CA ILE A 37 6.32 24.42 -3.75
C ILE A 37 7.73 24.66 -4.33
N GLY A 38 7.88 25.57 -5.28
CA GLY A 38 9.16 25.85 -5.93
C GLY A 38 10.21 26.36 -4.94
N LEU A 39 9.80 27.23 -4.02
CA LEU A 39 10.70 27.70 -2.98
C LEU A 39 10.97 26.63 -1.90
N ALA A 40 9.98 25.80 -1.55
CA ALA A 40 10.21 24.65 -0.67
C ALA A 40 11.17 23.61 -1.30
N GLN A 41 11.13 23.45 -2.63
CA GLN A 41 12.02 22.57 -3.38
C GLN A 41 13.47 23.05 -3.35
N ARG A 42 13.68 24.37 -3.34
CA ARG A 42 15.02 24.94 -3.22
C ARG A 42 15.66 24.57 -1.88
N ASP A 43 14.88 24.63 -0.79
CA ASP A 43 15.42 24.40 0.55
C ASP A 43 15.46 22.90 0.92
N ASN A 44 14.51 22.10 0.42
CA ASN A 44 14.42 20.67 0.69
C ASN A 44 14.08 19.87 -0.59
N PRO A 45 15.06 19.69 -1.49
CA PRO A 45 14.83 19.04 -2.78
C PRO A 45 14.45 17.56 -2.65
N ILE A 46 14.93 16.86 -1.62
CA ILE A 46 14.62 15.45 -1.38
C ILE A 46 13.19 15.29 -0.85
N GLY A 47 12.79 16.11 0.12
CA GLY A 47 11.43 16.08 0.65
C GLY A 47 10.37 16.38 -0.42
N ILE A 48 10.61 17.39 -1.27
CA ILE A 48 9.70 17.66 -2.41
C ILE A 48 9.73 16.53 -3.45
N ALA A 49 10.87 15.87 -3.67
CA ALA A 49 10.91 14.67 -4.52
C ALA A 49 10.06 13.53 -3.93
N ILE A 50 10.10 13.30 -2.61
CA ILE A 50 9.21 12.34 -1.94
C ILE A 50 7.74 12.70 -2.19
N LEU A 51 7.35 13.96 -1.95
CA LEU A 51 5.97 14.38 -2.15
C LEU A 51 5.53 14.24 -3.63
N SER A 52 6.37 14.66 -4.56
CA SER A 52 6.10 14.56 -6.00
C SER A 52 6.01 13.11 -6.48
N ALA A 53 6.89 12.24 -6.00
CA ALA A 53 6.84 10.82 -6.32
C ALA A 53 5.59 10.15 -5.71
N LYS A 54 5.27 10.44 -4.45
CA LYS A 54 4.20 9.79 -3.68
C LYS A 54 2.80 10.22 -4.11
N TYR A 55 2.61 11.50 -4.42
CA TYR A 55 1.30 12.07 -4.73
C TYR A 55 1.08 12.26 -6.24
N MET A 56 2.13 12.54 -7.00
CA MET A 56 2.04 12.82 -8.45
C MET A 56 2.61 11.71 -9.33
N LEU A 57 3.21 10.65 -8.75
CA LEU A 57 3.88 9.57 -9.48
C LEU A 57 4.97 10.10 -10.45
N CYS A 58 5.66 11.17 -10.04
CA CYS A 58 6.69 11.81 -10.87
C CYS A 58 7.92 10.91 -11.03
N ALA A 59 8.15 10.40 -12.24
CA ALA A 59 9.28 9.52 -12.56
C ALA A 59 10.64 10.15 -12.25
N TYR A 60 10.83 11.42 -12.62
CA TYR A 60 12.07 12.15 -12.32
C TYR A 60 12.34 12.26 -10.81
N SER A 61 11.28 12.47 -10.01
CA SER A 61 11.43 12.51 -8.55
C SER A 61 11.77 11.14 -7.97
N ILE A 62 11.24 10.05 -8.55
CA ILE A 62 11.60 8.69 -8.15
C ILE A 62 13.08 8.43 -8.42
N GLU A 63 13.57 8.76 -9.62
CA GLU A 63 14.99 8.59 -9.99
C GLU A 63 15.91 9.39 -9.06
N LYS A 64 15.57 10.65 -8.78
CA LYS A 64 16.30 11.49 -7.82
C LYS A 64 16.41 10.88 -6.43
N LEU A 65 15.37 10.19 -5.95
CA LEU A 65 15.41 9.48 -4.67
C LEU A 65 16.35 8.27 -4.71
N TYR A 66 16.36 7.52 -5.83
CA TYR A 66 17.31 6.44 -6.01
C TYR A 66 18.75 6.93 -6.00
N ASP A 67 19.05 8.00 -6.73
CA ASP A 67 20.40 8.56 -6.79
C ASP A 67 20.86 9.06 -5.42
N HIS A 68 19.99 9.79 -4.71
CA HIS A 68 20.26 10.23 -3.35
C HIS A 68 20.59 9.08 -2.40
N ILE A 69 19.87 7.94 -2.50
CA ILE A 69 20.11 6.78 -1.64
C ILE A 69 21.35 5.98 -2.06
N LYS A 70 21.67 5.90 -3.35
CA LYS A 70 22.88 5.22 -3.85
C LYS A 70 24.16 5.91 -3.37
N GLU A 71 24.12 7.22 -3.18
CA GLU A 71 25.23 8.00 -2.61
C GLU A 71 25.45 7.72 -1.12
N GLN A 72 24.44 7.19 -0.41
CA GLN A 72 24.56 6.89 1.02
C GLN A 72 25.30 5.56 1.26
N PRO A 73 26.23 5.51 2.22
CA PRO A 73 26.98 4.30 2.50
C PRO A 73 26.08 3.25 3.17
N LEU A 74 26.01 2.06 2.54
CA LEU A 74 25.54 0.82 3.16
C LEU A 74 26.74 -0.13 3.27
N PRO A 75 27.39 -0.23 4.44
CA PRO A 75 28.57 -1.07 4.58
C PRO A 75 28.18 -2.56 4.59
N LEU A 76 29.14 -3.43 4.29
CA LEU A 76 29.05 -4.88 4.57
C LEU A 76 27.96 -5.65 3.80
N ILE A 77 27.58 -5.18 2.61
CA ILE A 77 26.67 -5.86 1.68
C ILE A 77 27.22 -5.88 0.26
N THR A 78 26.77 -6.83 -0.54
CA THR A 78 27.16 -6.94 -1.96
C THR A 78 26.58 -5.78 -2.78
N ARG A 79 27.09 -5.60 -4.01
CA ARG A 79 26.56 -4.58 -4.93
C ARG A 79 25.07 -4.79 -5.22
N ASN A 80 24.67 -6.02 -5.53
CA ASN A 80 23.28 -6.35 -5.83
C ASN A 80 22.36 -6.08 -4.63
N GLN A 81 22.81 -6.43 -3.42
CA GLN A 81 22.08 -6.12 -2.18
C GLN A 81 21.98 -4.61 -1.93
N ARG A 82 23.02 -3.84 -2.26
CA ARG A 82 22.99 -2.37 -2.15
C ARG A 82 21.98 -1.76 -3.09
N GLU A 83 22.00 -2.15 -4.36
CA GLU A 83 21.02 -1.69 -5.35
C GLU A 83 19.59 -2.04 -4.92
N HIS A 84 19.38 -3.26 -4.41
CA HIS A 84 18.09 -3.68 -3.88
C HIS A 84 17.68 -2.95 -2.59
N ALA A 85 18.63 -2.64 -1.70
CA ALA A 85 18.36 -1.84 -0.50
C ALA A 85 17.88 -0.43 -0.86
N SER A 86 18.40 0.18 -1.93
CA SER A 86 17.89 1.44 -2.45
C SER A 86 16.42 1.33 -2.85
N TYR A 87 16.04 0.26 -3.55
CA TYR A 87 14.63 -0.03 -3.87
C TYR A 87 13.76 -0.15 -2.61
N LEU A 88 14.23 -0.85 -1.58
CA LEU A 88 13.49 -1.03 -0.34
C LEU A 88 13.25 0.28 0.40
N LEU A 89 14.26 1.15 0.47
CA LEU A 89 14.18 2.44 1.16
C LEU A 89 13.28 3.43 0.42
N VAL A 90 13.42 3.51 -0.92
CA VAL A 90 12.54 4.34 -1.75
C VAL A 90 11.10 3.83 -1.65
N SER A 91 10.87 2.52 -1.73
CA SER A 91 9.52 1.93 -1.59
C SER A 91 8.89 2.25 -0.23
N ASP A 92 9.66 2.15 0.85
CA ASP A 92 9.17 2.48 2.20
C ASP A 92 8.78 3.97 2.32
N ALA A 93 9.60 4.89 1.82
CA ALA A 93 9.31 6.34 1.82
C ALA A 93 8.05 6.69 1.00
N LEU A 94 7.86 6.01 -0.13
CA LEU A 94 6.71 6.18 -1.01
C LEU A 94 5.46 5.39 -0.57
N ASN A 95 5.52 4.67 0.55
CA ASN A 95 4.46 3.77 1.04
C ASN A 95 4.05 2.69 0.02
N LEU A 96 4.99 2.23 -0.80
CA LEU A 96 4.76 1.21 -1.81
C LEU A 96 4.96 -0.21 -1.22
N PRO A 97 4.14 -1.18 -1.66
CA PRO A 97 4.25 -2.55 -1.18
C PRO A 97 5.46 -3.24 -1.82
N ILE A 98 6.29 -3.90 -1.01
CA ILE A 98 7.38 -4.75 -1.51
C ILE A 98 6.92 -6.22 -1.62
N ASP A 99 7.61 -7.01 -2.44
CA ASP A 99 7.21 -8.38 -2.79
C ASP A 99 6.96 -9.29 -1.59
N VAL A 100 7.85 -9.23 -0.58
CA VAL A 100 7.74 -10.08 0.61
C VAL A 100 6.50 -9.77 1.46
N MET A 101 5.93 -8.56 1.32
CA MET A 101 4.71 -8.13 2.01
C MET A 101 3.44 -8.56 1.27
N GLN A 102 3.51 -8.87 -0.03
CA GLN A 102 2.35 -9.14 -0.88
C GLN A 102 1.45 -10.23 -0.28
N LYS A 103 2.01 -11.35 0.18
CA LYS A 103 1.23 -12.43 0.79
C LYS A 103 0.39 -11.96 1.99
N ARG A 104 0.98 -11.12 2.85
CA ARG A 104 0.30 -10.56 4.05
C ARG A 104 -0.82 -9.61 3.64
N ILE A 105 -0.58 -8.74 2.65
CA ILE A 105 -1.54 -7.74 2.17
C ILE A 105 -2.70 -8.42 1.41
N ILE A 106 -2.41 -9.33 0.49
CA ILE A 106 -3.41 -10.15 -0.24
C ILE A 106 -4.32 -10.86 0.77
N GLY A 107 -3.74 -11.53 1.77
CA GLY A 107 -4.50 -12.22 2.80
C GLY A 107 -5.43 -11.28 3.58
N ALA A 108 -5.02 -10.04 3.84
CA ALA A 108 -5.87 -9.05 4.47
C ALA A 108 -7.01 -8.58 3.55
N TRP A 109 -6.76 -8.37 2.26
CA TRP A 109 -7.81 -8.02 1.28
C TRP A 109 -8.85 -9.14 1.12
N LYS A 110 -8.41 -10.39 0.99
CA LYS A 110 -9.33 -11.54 0.92
C LYS A 110 -10.22 -11.63 2.15
N ARG A 111 -9.70 -11.31 3.34
CA ARG A 111 -10.44 -11.41 4.61
C ARG A 111 -11.35 -10.20 4.89
N TYR A 112 -10.84 -8.99 4.75
CA TYR A 112 -11.48 -7.81 5.33
C TYR A 112 -12.08 -6.84 4.32
N SER A 113 -11.87 -7.06 3.01
CA SER A 113 -12.55 -6.24 2.00
C SER A 113 -14.03 -6.59 1.89
N MET A 114 -14.84 -5.63 1.42
CA MET A 114 -16.26 -5.86 1.15
C MET A 114 -16.46 -6.98 0.11
N ARG A 115 -15.59 -7.05 -0.90
CA ARG A 115 -15.63 -8.13 -1.90
C ARG A 115 -15.31 -9.48 -1.24
N GLY A 116 -14.27 -9.53 -0.41
CA GLY A 116 -13.93 -10.74 0.35
C GLY A 116 -15.06 -11.22 1.25
N GLU A 117 -15.77 -10.32 1.93
CA GLU A 117 -16.94 -10.68 2.74
C GLU A 117 -18.08 -11.23 1.89
N ARG A 118 -18.41 -10.58 0.77
CA ARG A 118 -19.46 -11.04 -0.16
C ARG A 118 -19.13 -12.41 -0.75
N THR A 119 -17.91 -12.59 -1.27
CA THR A 119 -17.45 -13.87 -1.83
C THR A 119 -17.53 -14.99 -0.81
N ARG A 120 -17.13 -14.77 0.45
CA ARG A 120 -17.29 -15.80 1.50
C ARG A 120 -18.74 -16.19 1.72
N LYS A 121 -19.66 -15.22 1.83
CA LYS A 121 -21.10 -15.51 1.98
C LYS A 121 -21.65 -16.31 0.79
N THR A 122 -21.24 -15.96 -0.43
CA THR A 122 -21.60 -16.70 -1.65
C THR A 122 -21.08 -18.13 -1.60
N ILE A 123 -19.80 -18.33 -1.28
CA ILE A 123 -19.18 -19.65 -1.18
C ILE A 123 -19.85 -20.49 -0.08
N ASP A 124 -20.13 -19.91 1.08
CA ASP A 124 -20.80 -20.60 2.18
C ASP A 124 -22.22 -21.03 1.79
N SER A 125 -22.94 -20.20 1.03
CA SER A 125 -24.25 -20.55 0.47
C SER A 125 -24.15 -21.72 -0.52
N LEU A 126 -23.21 -21.65 -1.46
CA LEU A 126 -22.97 -22.72 -2.44
C LEU A 126 -22.59 -24.05 -1.77
N LYS A 127 -21.73 -24.01 -0.74
CA LYS A 127 -21.34 -25.19 0.05
C LYS A 127 -22.53 -25.80 0.78
N LYS A 128 -23.47 -24.99 1.28
CA LYS A 128 -24.72 -25.49 1.88
C LYS A 128 -25.62 -26.14 0.83
N SER A 129 -25.74 -25.55 -0.36
CA SER A 129 -26.49 -26.13 -1.47
C SER A 129 -25.91 -27.47 -1.91
N ILE A 130 -24.58 -27.57 -2.07
CA ILE A 130 -23.89 -28.83 -2.37
C ILE A 130 -24.24 -29.91 -1.34
N LYS A 131 -24.12 -29.61 -0.04
CA LYS A 131 -24.49 -30.57 1.02
C LYS A 131 -25.96 -30.99 0.97
N SER A 132 -26.86 -30.09 0.56
CA SER A 132 -28.28 -30.41 0.40
C SER A 132 -28.51 -31.34 -0.80
N LEU A 133 -27.81 -31.10 -1.91
CA LEU A 133 -27.88 -31.94 -3.12
C LEU A 133 -27.27 -33.33 -2.86
N GLU A 134 -26.14 -33.40 -2.16
CA GLU A 134 -25.51 -34.66 -1.72
C GLU A 134 -26.48 -35.50 -0.88
N LYS A 135 -27.21 -34.87 0.06
CA LYS A 135 -28.26 -35.55 0.82
C LYS A 135 -29.44 -35.97 -0.06
N ALA A 136 -29.83 -35.16 -1.03
CA ALA A 136 -30.92 -35.48 -1.94
C ALA A 136 -30.60 -36.71 -2.80
N ILE A 137 -29.35 -36.86 -3.25
CA ILE A 137 -28.89 -38.04 -4.01
C ILE A 137 -29.19 -39.34 -3.25
N LEU A 138 -28.95 -39.37 -1.93
CA LEU A 138 -29.19 -40.54 -1.08
C LEU A 138 -30.67 -40.96 -1.02
N LEU A 139 -31.59 -40.06 -1.36
CA LEU A 139 -33.03 -40.30 -1.32
C LEU A 139 -33.62 -40.63 -2.70
N LYS A 140 -32.82 -40.58 -3.77
CA LYS A 140 -33.29 -40.81 -5.15
C LYS A 140 -32.92 -42.20 -5.63
N ASN A 141 -33.87 -42.84 -6.33
CA ASN A 141 -33.69 -44.17 -6.93
C ASN A 141 -33.56 -44.11 -8.47
N SER A 142 -33.88 -42.96 -9.09
CA SER A 142 -33.78 -42.78 -10.55
C SER A 142 -32.35 -42.37 -10.94
N PRO A 143 -31.67 -43.14 -11.81
CA PRO A 143 -30.33 -42.77 -12.30
C PRO A 143 -30.28 -41.41 -13.01
N GLN A 144 -31.37 -41.03 -13.67
CA GLN A 144 -31.47 -39.74 -14.36
C GLN A 144 -31.53 -38.56 -13.36
N GLU A 145 -32.28 -38.72 -12.26
CA GLU A 145 -32.35 -37.70 -11.21
C GLU A 145 -31.02 -37.56 -10.47
N ILE A 146 -30.35 -38.68 -10.17
CA ILE A 146 -29.03 -38.68 -9.54
C ILE A 146 -28.03 -37.92 -10.42
N LYS A 147 -27.96 -38.26 -11.72
CA LYS A 147 -27.06 -37.59 -12.67
C LYS A 147 -27.34 -36.09 -12.78
N HIS A 148 -28.62 -35.68 -12.71
CA HIS A 148 -28.99 -34.27 -12.71
C HIS A 148 -28.47 -33.54 -11.45
N LEU A 149 -28.62 -34.14 -10.27
CA LEU A 149 -28.12 -33.57 -9.01
C LEU A 149 -26.59 -33.50 -8.98
N GLU A 150 -25.90 -34.53 -9.48
CA GLU A 150 -24.44 -34.53 -9.64
C GLU A 150 -23.97 -33.39 -10.55
N SER A 151 -24.66 -33.16 -11.67
CA SER A 151 -24.37 -32.03 -12.56
C SER A 151 -24.53 -30.68 -11.86
N GLN A 152 -25.55 -30.52 -11.01
CA GLN A 152 -25.73 -29.29 -10.22
C GLN A 152 -24.61 -29.12 -9.17
N ILE A 153 -24.17 -30.19 -8.52
CA ILE A 153 -23.04 -30.18 -7.59
C ILE A 153 -21.78 -29.70 -8.31
N GLU A 154 -21.46 -30.27 -9.48
CA GLU A 154 -20.29 -29.87 -10.26
C GLU A 154 -20.39 -28.41 -10.72
N ALA A 155 -21.58 -27.95 -11.14
CA ALA A 155 -21.79 -26.54 -11.46
C ALA A 155 -21.56 -25.62 -10.26
N HIS A 156 -21.97 -26.01 -9.05
CA HIS A 156 -21.71 -25.27 -7.83
C HIS A 156 -20.23 -25.27 -7.43
N LYS A 157 -19.51 -26.39 -7.58
CA LYS A 157 -18.05 -26.46 -7.35
C LYS A 157 -17.30 -25.55 -8.32
N ALA A 158 -17.59 -25.62 -9.62
CA ALA A 158 -16.98 -24.75 -10.62
C ALA A 158 -17.22 -23.26 -10.34
N ARG A 159 -18.42 -22.91 -9.80
CA ARG A 159 -18.73 -21.54 -9.38
C ARG A 159 -17.91 -21.11 -8.16
N ILE A 160 -17.71 -21.99 -7.17
CA ILE A 160 -16.83 -21.72 -6.01
C ILE A 160 -15.41 -21.41 -6.52
N ASP A 161 -14.86 -22.24 -7.40
CA ASP A 161 -13.50 -22.03 -7.92
C ASP A 161 -13.36 -20.71 -8.69
N THR A 162 -14.41 -20.31 -9.41
CA THR A 162 -14.46 -19.04 -10.14
C THR A 162 -14.47 -17.85 -9.18
N GLU A 163 -15.28 -17.92 -8.12
CA GLU A 163 -15.34 -16.90 -7.07
C GLU A 163 -14.01 -16.78 -6.31
N GLU A 164 -13.37 -17.89 -5.99
CA GLU A 164 -12.07 -17.91 -5.29
C GLU A 164 -10.95 -17.31 -6.14
N ARG A 165 -10.88 -17.65 -7.43
CA ARG A 165 -9.94 -17.05 -8.39
C ARG A 165 -10.19 -15.55 -8.54
N SER A 166 -11.44 -15.16 -8.78
CA SER A 166 -11.83 -13.75 -8.92
C SER A 166 -11.48 -12.91 -7.68
N LEU A 167 -11.66 -13.48 -6.47
CA LEU A 167 -11.25 -12.83 -5.23
C LEU A 167 -9.73 -12.75 -5.08
N HIS A 168 -8.99 -13.78 -5.51
CA HIS A 168 -7.54 -13.77 -5.49
C HIS A 168 -6.99 -12.67 -6.40
N ASP A 169 -7.44 -12.60 -7.66
CA ASP A 169 -6.99 -11.60 -8.63
C ASP A 169 -7.26 -10.18 -8.14
N TYR A 170 -8.47 -9.94 -7.61
CA TYR A 170 -8.82 -8.67 -6.98
C TYR A 170 -7.89 -8.32 -5.81
N ALA A 171 -7.62 -9.28 -4.93
CA ALA A 171 -6.77 -9.05 -3.76
C ALA A 171 -5.31 -8.80 -4.17
N THR A 172 -4.80 -9.49 -5.19
CA THR A 172 -3.48 -9.30 -5.77
C THR A 172 -3.35 -7.92 -6.39
N GLN A 173 -4.32 -7.51 -7.22
CA GLN A 173 -4.35 -6.17 -7.79
C GLN A 173 -4.32 -5.10 -6.69
N LYS A 174 -5.20 -5.22 -5.67
CA LYS A 174 -5.27 -4.23 -4.59
C LYS A 174 -4.02 -4.22 -3.70
N ALA A 175 -3.37 -5.37 -3.54
CA ALA A 175 -2.12 -5.47 -2.80
C ALA A 175 -0.92 -4.85 -3.55
N GLY A 176 -0.96 -4.80 -4.89
CA GLY A 176 0.01 -4.06 -5.70
C GLY A 176 -0.22 -2.54 -5.69
N GLU A 177 -1.48 -2.10 -5.62
CA GLU A 177 -1.83 -0.67 -5.65
C GLU A 177 -1.60 0.06 -4.32
N SER A 178 -1.72 -0.62 -3.17
CA SER A 178 -1.71 0.07 -1.89
C SER A 178 -1.34 -0.79 -0.67
N CYS A 179 -0.57 -0.20 0.24
CA CYS A 179 -0.33 -0.72 1.59
C CYS A 179 -1.47 -0.46 2.57
N LYS A 180 -2.56 0.23 2.18
CA LYS A 180 -3.65 0.57 3.10
C LYS A 180 -4.35 -0.67 3.65
N CYS A 181 -4.63 -0.67 4.95
CA CYS A 181 -5.31 -1.79 5.59
C CYS A 181 -6.81 -1.80 5.23
N PRO A 182 -7.34 -2.89 4.63
CA PRO A 182 -8.75 -2.97 4.25
C PRO A 182 -9.69 -3.11 5.46
N ARG A 183 -9.19 -3.61 6.61
CA ARG A 183 -10.00 -3.83 7.83
C ARG A 183 -10.40 -2.52 8.51
N CYS A 184 -9.44 -1.63 8.74
CA CYS A 184 -9.68 -0.33 9.37
C CYS A 184 -9.82 0.82 8.35
N ARG A 185 -9.76 0.52 7.04
CA ARG A 185 -9.84 1.52 5.96
C ARG A 185 -8.83 2.66 6.15
N ALA A 186 -7.55 2.31 6.35
CA ALA A 186 -6.46 3.26 6.59
C ALA A 186 -6.51 4.09 7.89
N THR A 187 -7.46 3.87 8.79
CA THR A 187 -7.58 4.68 10.02
C THR A 187 -6.79 4.17 11.22
N GLY A 188 -6.27 2.94 11.15
CA GLY A 188 -5.64 2.27 12.30
C GLY A 188 -6.61 1.80 13.38
N THR A 189 -7.88 2.21 13.33
CA THR A 189 -8.88 1.94 14.38
C THR A 189 -10.11 1.27 13.78
N ILE A 190 -10.66 0.28 14.49
CA ILE A 190 -11.91 -0.35 14.09
C ILE A 190 -13.08 0.54 14.51
N GLN A 191 -13.76 1.18 13.55
CA GLN A 191 -14.81 2.16 13.82
C GLN A 191 -15.91 1.64 14.77
N LYS A 192 -16.31 0.37 14.62
CA LYS A 192 -17.38 -0.25 15.42
C LYS A 192 -17.01 -0.43 16.89
N THR A 193 -15.76 -0.77 17.19
CA THR A 193 -15.31 -1.10 18.55
C THR A 193 -14.41 -0.03 19.17
N ARG A 194 -13.98 0.96 18.39
CA ARG A 194 -12.97 1.97 18.74
C ARG A 194 -11.62 1.40 19.20
N ARG A 195 -11.38 0.10 18.99
CA ARG A 195 -10.10 -0.55 19.32
C ARG A 195 -9.10 -0.38 18.19
N GLN A 196 -7.81 -0.42 18.53
CA GLN A 196 -6.74 -0.48 17.55
C GLN A 196 -6.90 -1.72 16.65
N CYS A 197 -6.52 -1.57 15.38
CA CYS A 197 -6.63 -2.63 14.40
C CYS A 197 -5.43 -3.57 14.49
N ASP A 198 -5.65 -4.80 14.96
CA ASP A 198 -4.59 -5.81 15.09
C ASP A 198 -3.95 -6.18 13.74
N THR A 199 -4.71 -6.07 12.65
CA THR A 199 -4.24 -6.44 11.30
C THR A 199 -3.10 -5.53 10.81
N CYS A 200 -3.08 -4.27 11.23
CA CYS A 200 -2.04 -3.29 10.88
C CYS A 200 -1.38 -2.67 12.11
N ALA A 201 -1.50 -3.30 13.27
CA ALA A 201 -0.98 -2.82 14.56
C ALA A 201 -1.32 -1.33 14.85
N GLY A 202 -2.54 -0.90 14.52
CA GLY A 202 -2.97 0.47 14.77
C GLY A 202 -2.46 1.55 13.79
N VAL A 203 -1.62 1.19 12.82
CA VAL A 203 -0.99 2.18 11.91
C VAL A 203 -1.94 2.63 10.79
N GLY A 204 -2.86 1.77 10.38
CA GLY A 204 -3.75 2.02 9.25
C GLY A 204 -3.22 1.47 7.92
N GLU A 205 -1.93 1.23 7.82
CA GLU A 205 -1.30 0.63 6.64
C GLU A 205 -0.25 -0.41 7.03
N PHE A 206 0.05 -1.30 6.10
CA PHE A 206 1.13 -2.26 6.24
C PHE A 206 2.45 -1.53 6.05
N ARG A 207 3.29 -1.53 7.08
CA ARG A 207 4.65 -1.02 7.01
C ARG A 207 5.62 -2.14 6.74
N THR A 208 6.73 -1.81 6.10
CA THR A 208 7.86 -2.71 5.97
C THR A 208 8.51 -2.89 7.33
N LEU A 209 8.72 -4.15 7.70
CA LEU A 209 9.42 -4.53 8.93
C LEU A 209 10.86 -4.92 8.60
N GLU A 210 11.74 -4.92 9.59
CA GLU A 210 13.15 -5.25 9.38
C GLU A 210 13.34 -6.68 8.86
N HIS A 211 12.53 -7.62 9.33
CA HIS A 211 12.56 -8.98 8.79
C HIS A 211 12.09 -9.03 7.32
N ASP A 212 11.21 -8.10 6.90
CA ASP A 212 10.80 -7.98 5.51
C ASP A 212 12.01 -7.50 4.66
N TRP A 213 12.78 -6.51 5.15
CA TRP A 213 14.02 -6.09 4.49
C TRP A 213 15.05 -7.22 4.38
N LEU A 214 15.36 -7.90 5.49
CA LEU A 214 16.33 -9.00 5.50
C LEU A 214 15.92 -10.10 4.50
N LYS A 215 14.65 -10.50 4.53
CA LYS A 215 14.14 -11.51 3.61
C LYS A 215 14.26 -11.07 2.16
N SER A 216 13.96 -9.81 1.86
CA SER A 216 14.02 -9.28 0.50
C SER A 216 15.46 -9.20 -0.01
N LEU A 217 16.42 -8.78 0.83
CA LEU A 217 17.84 -8.72 0.50
C LEU A 217 18.49 -10.11 0.33
N ILE A 218 18.03 -11.12 1.09
CA ILE A 218 18.47 -12.51 0.89
C ILE A 218 18.01 -13.03 -0.47
N VAL A 219 16.78 -12.69 -0.89
CA VAL A 219 16.23 -13.11 -2.18
C VAL A 219 16.95 -12.42 -3.35
N SER A 220 17.37 -11.16 -3.19
CA SER A 220 18.06 -10.43 -4.25
C SER A 220 19.47 -10.97 -4.54
N ASP A 221 20.14 -11.54 -3.55
CA ASP A 221 21.46 -12.16 -3.69
C ASP A 221 21.66 -13.28 -2.67
N SER A 222 21.37 -14.51 -3.12
CA SER A 222 21.49 -15.71 -2.28
C SER A 222 22.95 -16.06 -1.95
N ALA A 223 23.91 -15.69 -2.80
CA ALA A 223 25.34 -15.93 -2.55
C ALA A 223 25.86 -15.03 -1.43
N GLY A 224 25.37 -13.79 -1.37
CA GLY A 224 25.67 -12.84 -0.28
C GLY A 224 24.90 -13.09 1.02
N ALA A 225 24.04 -14.11 1.12
CA ALA A 225 23.11 -14.27 2.23
C ALA A 225 23.81 -14.54 3.58
N LYS A 226 24.92 -15.28 3.59
CA LYS A 226 25.67 -15.54 4.83
C LYS A 226 26.28 -14.25 5.38
N VAL A 227 27.01 -13.52 4.53
CA VAL A 227 27.64 -12.23 4.87
C VAL A 227 26.58 -11.23 5.35
N LEU A 228 25.44 -11.14 4.67
CA LEU A 228 24.34 -10.26 5.09
C LEU A 228 23.80 -10.62 6.47
N LYS A 229 23.60 -11.92 6.78
CA LYS A 229 23.10 -12.36 8.10
C LYS A 229 24.09 -12.02 9.21
N ASP A 230 25.37 -12.28 8.97
CA ASP A 230 26.44 -12.02 9.94
C ASP A 230 26.56 -10.52 10.24
N ASN A 231 26.31 -9.66 9.24
CA ASN A 231 26.40 -8.21 9.36
C ASN A 231 25.05 -7.50 9.54
N TRP A 232 23.95 -8.24 9.66
CA TRP A 232 22.58 -7.69 9.65
C TRP A 232 22.37 -6.55 10.67
N PRO A 233 22.86 -6.63 11.93
CA PRO A 233 22.71 -5.55 12.90
C PRO A 233 23.28 -4.21 12.41
N SER A 234 24.42 -4.22 11.72
CA SER A 234 25.02 -3.00 11.15
C SER A 234 24.21 -2.49 9.97
N VAL A 235 23.83 -3.39 9.06
CA VAL A 235 23.08 -3.05 7.85
C VAL A 235 21.72 -2.44 8.20
N VAL A 236 20.97 -3.09 9.10
CA VAL A 236 19.64 -2.61 9.51
C VAL A 236 19.73 -1.26 10.22
N THR A 237 20.80 -1.02 10.99
CA THR A 237 21.02 0.28 11.65
C THR A 237 21.22 1.39 10.61
N SER A 238 22.06 1.15 9.59
CA SER A 238 22.24 2.10 8.49
C SER A 238 20.95 2.34 7.70
N MET A 239 20.19 1.28 7.38
CA MET A 239 18.91 1.39 6.69
C MET A 239 17.86 2.16 7.50
N ARG A 240 17.78 1.93 8.82
CA ARG A 240 16.90 2.71 9.72
C ARG A 240 17.28 4.19 9.69
N ALA A 241 18.56 4.51 9.82
CA ALA A 241 19.02 5.91 9.80
C ALA A 241 18.65 6.61 8.49
N GLN A 242 18.81 5.92 7.34
CA GLN A 242 18.42 6.44 6.03
C GLN A 242 16.90 6.60 5.91
N LYS A 243 16.11 5.62 6.36
CA LYS A 243 14.64 5.71 6.43
C LYS A 243 14.19 6.90 7.26
N ASP A 244 14.76 7.09 8.44
CA ASP A 244 14.42 8.19 9.34
C ASP A 244 14.80 9.54 8.73
N ALA A 245 15.92 9.61 8.00
CA ALA A 245 16.32 10.80 7.25
C ALA A 245 15.31 11.14 6.14
N LEU A 246 14.89 10.17 5.32
CA LEU A 246 13.85 10.36 4.31
C LEU A 246 12.54 10.85 4.94
N ARG A 247 12.16 10.28 6.09
CA ARG A 247 10.95 10.71 6.80
C ARG A 247 11.05 12.14 7.32
N ARG A 248 12.22 12.56 7.83
CA ARG A 248 12.46 13.96 8.21
C ARG A 248 12.34 14.89 7.01
N HIS A 249 12.97 14.55 5.89
CA HIS A 249 12.83 15.31 4.65
C HIS A 249 11.37 15.46 4.21
N GLU A 250 10.58 14.38 4.24
CA GLU A 250 9.15 14.43 3.91
C GLU A 250 8.39 15.41 4.83
N LEU A 251 8.59 15.31 6.15
CA LEU A 251 7.91 16.15 7.14
C LEU A 251 8.31 17.63 7.00
N GLU A 252 9.60 17.90 6.85
CA GLU A 252 10.13 19.25 6.66
C GLU A 252 9.60 19.89 5.37
N ALA A 253 9.49 19.12 4.28
CA ALA A 253 8.94 19.61 3.02
C ALA A 253 7.44 19.93 3.16
N VAL A 254 6.65 19.07 3.84
CA VAL A 254 5.25 19.37 4.13
C VAL A 254 5.14 20.66 4.95
N SER A 255 5.89 20.78 6.05
CA SER A 255 5.87 21.98 6.88
C SER A 255 6.39 23.23 6.16
N ALA A 256 7.34 23.11 5.24
CA ALA A 256 7.82 24.22 4.42
C ALA A 256 6.75 24.71 3.45
N VAL A 257 6.10 23.80 2.73
CA VAL A 257 4.98 24.12 1.84
C VAL A 257 3.83 24.74 2.64
N GLU A 258 3.47 24.16 3.79
CA GLU A 258 2.40 24.69 4.65
C GLU A 258 2.70 26.10 5.18
N ARG A 259 3.93 26.36 5.64
CA ARG A 259 4.34 27.68 6.12
C ARG A 259 4.30 28.73 5.01
N ARG A 260 4.79 28.38 3.81
CA ARG A 260 4.83 29.28 2.66
C ARG A 260 3.44 29.62 2.15
N ILE A 261 2.57 28.61 2.04
CA ILE A 261 1.16 28.83 1.75
C ILE A 261 0.55 29.71 2.84
N SER A 262 0.80 29.46 4.12
CA SER A 262 0.20 30.28 5.19
C SER A 262 0.69 31.72 5.19
N ALA A 263 1.96 31.98 4.86
CA ALA A 263 2.54 33.32 4.79
C ALA A 263 2.01 34.14 3.60
N GLU A 264 1.68 33.48 2.48
CA GLU A 264 1.00 34.13 1.34
C GLU A 264 -0.51 34.33 1.60
N PHE A 265 -1.03 33.82 2.72
CA PHE A 265 -2.44 33.76 3.11
C PHE A 265 -2.77 34.50 4.40
N GLU A 266 -1.88 35.36 4.92
CA GLU A 266 -2.27 36.24 6.03
C GLU A 266 -3.49 37.08 5.61
N TYR A 267 -4.58 36.91 6.35
CA TYR A 267 -5.85 37.58 6.14
C TYR A 267 -5.61 39.09 6.27
N GLU A 268 -5.80 39.83 5.19
CA GLU A 268 -6.22 41.22 5.31
C GLU A 268 -7.64 41.18 5.90
N ASP A 269 -7.74 41.47 7.21
CA ASP A 269 -9.02 41.78 7.87
C ASP A 269 -9.60 43.10 7.35
#